data_AF-A0A6N1X618-F1
#
_entry.id   AF-A0A6N1X618-F1
#
_cell.length_a   1.000
_cell.length_b   1.000
_cell.length_c   1.000
_cell.angle_alpha   90.00
_cell.angle_beta   90.00
_cell.angle_gamma   90.00
#
_symmetry.space_group_name_H-M   'P 1'
#
loop_
_entity.id
_entity.type
_entity.pdbx_description
1 polymer ?
#
loop_
_entity_poly.entity_id
_entity_poly.type
_entity_poly.pdbx_seq_one_letter_code
_entity_poly.pdbx_strand_id
1 'polypeptide(L)'
;MLSTACSGKSLPRHVMVSPEKLQQAVAAHFPRPYPVAGLLQMQLQAPRLQLLPASDLLKAQLTATLSGPVLKQSYDGRMEADFALRYEASDRTVRAQRVKVHSLALDGLPPALTEMLNTYGPSIAEQALGDLVLYQMQEKDLALMDALDMQPGAMRVTPQGLEIALERKAQQPR
;
A
#
# COMPACT_ATOMS: atom_id res chain seq x y z
N MET A 1 -0.62 -51.72 -24.07
CA MET A 1 0.61 -50.99 -23.71
C MET A 1 0.18 -49.60 -23.27
N LEU A 2 0.25 -49.34 -21.96
CA LEU A 2 -0.16 -48.08 -21.33
C LEU A 2 0.93 -47.03 -21.58
N SER A 3 0.58 -45.90 -22.19
CA SER A 3 1.45 -44.73 -22.25
C SER A 3 0.99 -43.73 -21.18
N THR A 4 1.77 -43.63 -20.12
CA THR A 4 1.66 -42.66 -19.04
C THR A 4 1.80 -41.23 -19.56
N ALA A 5 0.78 -40.41 -19.34
CA ALA A 5 0.86 -38.96 -19.51
C ALA A 5 1.56 -38.35 -18.28
N CYS A 6 2.74 -37.76 -18.48
CA CYS A 6 3.35 -36.90 -17.47
C CYS A 6 2.52 -35.62 -17.36
N SER A 7 1.59 -35.55 -16.40
CA SER A 7 1.02 -34.30 -15.94
C SER A 7 2.10 -33.51 -15.20
N GLY A 8 2.97 -32.83 -15.94
CA GLY A 8 3.88 -31.85 -15.39
C GLY A 8 3.06 -30.70 -14.80
N LYS A 9 2.78 -30.74 -13.49
CA LYS A 9 2.22 -29.59 -12.78
C LYS A 9 3.24 -28.47 -12.88
N SER A 10 2.97 -27.49 -13.75
CA SER A 10 3.75 -26.25 -13.78
C SER A 10 3.76 -25.65 -12.39
N LEU A 11 4.94 -25.40 -11.84
CA LEU A 11 5.09 -24.72 -10.56
C LEU A 11 4.46 -23.32 -10.66
N PRO A 12 3.78 -22.84 -9.61
CA PRO A 12 3.31 -21.45 -9.56
C PRO A 12 4.51 -20.52 -9.67
N ARG A 13 4.45 -19.58 -10.62
CA ARG A 13 5.51 -18.59 -10.83
C ARG A 13 5.20 -17.24 -10.20
N HIS A 14 4.00 -17.07 -9.69
CA HIS A 14 3.56 -15.83 -9.06
C HIS A 14 2.43 -16.10 -8.06
N VAL A 15 2.24 -15.15 -7.15
CA VAL A 15 1.04 -14.99 -6.31
C VAL A 15 0.24 -13.82 -6.88
N MET A 16 -1.04 -14.04 -7.15
CA MET A 16 -1.95 -12.97 -7.59
C MET A 16 -2.79 -12.49 -6.41
N VAL A 17 -2.78 -11.18 -6.16
CA VAL A 17 -3.57 -10.53 -5.12
C VAL A 17 -4.62 -9.65 -5.79
N SER A 18 -5.89 -9.94 -5.56
CA SER A 18 -6.99 -9.22 -6.21
C SER A 18 -7.14 -7.79 -5.69
N PRO A 19 -7.76 -6.88 -6.47
CA PRO A 19 -7.99 -5.50 -6.05
C PRO A 19 -8.78 -5.42 -4.74
N GLU A 20 -9.77 -6.29 -4.56
CA GLU A 20 -10.60 -6.34 -3.36
C GLU A 20 -9.79 -6.74 -2.14
N LYS A 21 -8.85 -7.68 -2.30
CA LYS A 21 -7.98 -8.12 -1.20
C LYS A 21 -7.01 -7.02 -0.78
N LEU A 22 -6.44 -6.29 -1.76
CA LEU A 22 -5.61 -5.10 -1.48
C LEU A 22 -6.43 -4.03 -0.75
N GLN A 23 -7.65 -3.76 -1.21
CA GLN A 23 -8.55 -2.77 -0.61
C GLN A 23 -8.93 -3.15 0.82
N GLN A 24 -9.22 -4.42 1.09
CA GLN A 24 -9.53 -4.94 2.42
C GLN A 24 -8.34 -4.83 3.38
N ALA A 25 -7.16 -5.25 2.93
CA ALA A 25 -5.94 -5.19 3.74
C ALA A 25 -5.66 -3.76 4.19
N VAL A 26 -5.72 -2.80 3.27
CA VAL A 26 -5.49 -1.40 3.61
C VAL A 26 -6.58 -0.85 4.52
N ALA A 27 -7.85 -1.16 4.25
CA ALA A 27 -8.96 -0.66 5.08
C ALA A 27 -8.82 -1.06 6.56
N ALA A 28 -8.21 -2.22 6.86
CA ALA A 28 -7.97 -2.68 8.23
C ALA A 28 -7.00 -1.79 9.04
N HIS A 29 -6.22 -0.93 8.38
CA HIS A 29 -5.28 0.00 9.01
C HIS A 29 -5.86 1.41 9.24
N PHE A 30 -7.16 1.61 9.00
CA PHE A 30 -7.80 2.92 9.10
C PHE A 30 -9.12 2.82 9.90
N PRO A 31 -9.59 3.93 10.48
CA PRO A 31 -9.05 5.29 10.39
C PRO A 31 -7.75 5.48 11.19
N ARG A 32 -6.93 6.47 10.79
CA ARG A 32 -5.70 6.83 11.51
C ARG A 32 -5.61 8.33 11.82
N PRO A 33 -5.32 8.69 13.08
CA PRO A 33 -5.05 10.06 13.46
C PRO A 33 -3.59 10.44 13.27
N TYR A 34 -3.34 11.68 12.84
CA TYR A 34 -2.01 12.29 12.77
C TYR A 34 -2.03 13.64 13.47
N PRO A 35 -1.09 13.91 14.41
CA PRO A 35 -0.99 15.21 15.04
C PRO A 35 -0.53 16.27 14.02
N VAL A 36 -1.11 17.46 14.11
CA VAL A 36 -0.76 18.61 13.27
C VAL A 36 -0.52 19.81 14.19
N ALA A 37 0.71 20.34 14.17
CA ALA A 37 1.09 21.52 14.98
C ALA A 37 0.66 21.44 16.47
N GLY A 38 0.67 20.24 17.07
CA GLY A 38 0.44 19.99 18.50
C GLY A 38 -1.03 19.92 18.93
N LEU A 39 -1.84 20.94 18.64
CA LEU A 39 -3.24 21.01 19.12
C LEU A 39 -4.26 20.56 18.08
N LEU A 40 -3.84 20.27 16.85
CA LEU A 40 -4.74 19.81 15.80
C LEU A 40 -4.48 18.35 15.48
N GLN A 41 -5.49 17.70 14.93
CA GLN A 41 -5.44 16.31 14.53
C GLN A 41 -6.07 16.15 13.15
N MET A 42 -5.33 15.51 12.26
CA MET A 42 -5.80 15.06 10.97
C MET A 42 -6.22 13.59 11.06
N GLN A 43 -7.51 13.32 10.97
CA GLN A 43 -8.05 11.97 10.85
C GLN A 43 -8.10 11.59 9.38
N LEU A 44 -7.35 10.55 8.98
CA LEU A 44 -7.45 9.98 7.65
C LEU A 44 -8.35 8.75 7.67
N GLN A 45 -9.24 8.65 6.68
CA GLN A 45 -10.08 7.49 6.47
C GLN A 45 -9.41 6.49 5.53
N ALA A 46 -9.98 5.28 5.45
CA ALA A 46 -9.47 4.25 4.55
C ALA A 46 -9.40 4.76 3.10
N PRO A 47 -8.24 4.63 2.42
CA PRO A 47 -8.11 5.01 1.02
C PRO A 47 -8.98 4.13 0.14
N ARG A 48 -9.47 4.69 -0.96
CA ARG A 48 -9.84 3.92 -2.15
C ARG A 48 -8.62 3.72 -3.02
N LEU A 49 -8.32 2.47 -3.33
CA LEU A 49 -7.20 2.10 -4.18
C LEU A 49 -7.64 2.05 -5.65
N GLN A 50 -6.74 2.48 -6.53
CA GLN A 50 -6.86 2.31 -7.97
C GLN A 50 -5.54 1.74 -8.52
N LEU A 51 -5.64 0.71 -9.36
CA LEU A 51 -4.50 0.12 -10.05
C LEU A 51 -4.06 1.03 -11.20
N LEU A 52 -2.75 1.31 -11.31
CA LEU A 52 -2.16 2.03 -12.43
C LEU A 52 -1.12 1.16 -13.15
N PRO A 53 -1.54 0.19 -14.00
CA PRO A 53 -0.61 -0.76 -14.62
C PRO A 53 0.42 -0.13 -15.55
N ALA A 54 0.05 0.97 -16.23
CA ALA A 54 0.94 1.66 -17.17
C ALA A 54 2.18 2.27 -16.49
N SER A 55 2.08 2.58 -15.20
CA SER A 55 3.17 3.15 -14.40
C SER A 55 3.70 2.20 -13.31
N ASP A 56 3.13 1.00 -13.18
CA ASP A 56 3.44 0.03 -12.13
C ASP A 56 3.25 0.60 -10.70
N LEU A 57 2.16 1.36 -10.50
CA LEU A 57 1.82 2.03 -9.24
C LEU A 57 0.41 1.69 -8.76
N LEU A 58 0.16 1.94 -7.47
CA LEU A 58 -1.17 2.09 -6.91
C LEU A 58 -1.43 3.57 -6.62
N LYS A 59 -2.62 4.03 -6.98
CA LYS A 59 -3.17 5.31 -6.51
C LYS A 59 -4.01 5.08 -5.26
N ALA A 60 -3.90 5.98 -4.30
CA ALA A 60 -4.76 6.04 -3.12
C ALA A 60 -5.44 7.41 -3.04
N GLN A 61 -6.76 7.37 -2.88
CA GLN A 61 -7.60 8.54 -2.61
C GLN A 61 -8.20 8.42 -1.21
N LEU A 62 -7.87 9.35 -0.32
CA LEU A 62 -8.33 9.36 1.07
C LEU A 62 -9.23 10.56 1.31
N THR A 63 -10.19 10.39 2.20
CA THR A 63 -10.82 11.54 2.87
C THR A 63 -10.07 11.86 4.16
N ALA A 64 -9.99 13.14 4.47
CA ALA A 64 -9.31 13.67 5.63
C ALA A 64 -10.25 14.60 6.39
N THR A 65 -10.16 14.62 7.71
CA THR A 65 -10.85 15.58 8.56
C THR A 65 -9.83 16.19 9.53
N LEU A 66 -9.66 17.52 9.47
CA LEU A 66 -8.89 18.27 10.44
C LEU A 66 -9.81 18.75 11.56
N SER A 67 -9.44 18.44 12.80
CA SER A 67 -10.19 18.81 14.00
C SER A 67 -9.24 19.21 15.13
N GLY A 68 -9.76 19.88 16.16
CA GLY A 68 -8.99 20.20 17.35
C GLY A 68 -9.65 21.28 18.22
N PRO A 69 -9.26 21.39 19.50
CA PRO A 69 -9.85 22.34 20.45
C PRO A 69 -9.71 23.82 20.07
N VAL A 70 -8.73 24.16 19.23
CA VAL A 70 -8.51 25.54 18.78
C VAL A 70 -9.28 25.91 17.51
N LEU A 71 -9.99 24.94 16.90
CA LEU A 71 -10.80 25.18 15.70
C LEU A 71 -12.25 25.48 16.08
N LYS A 72 -12.86 26.39 15.32
CA LYS A 72 -14.31 26.70 15.46
C LYS A 72 -15.20 25.57 14.94
N GLN A 73 -14.68 24.75 14.04
CA GLN A 73 -15.34 23.62 13.40
C GLN A 73 -14.29 22.66 12.84
N SER A 74 -14.71 21.45 12.46
CA SER A 74 -13.86 20.54 11.69
C SER A 74 -13.84 20.93 10.21
N TYR A 75 -12.75 20.61 9.53
CA TYR A 75 -12.59 20.82 8.09
C TYR A 75 -12.39 19.48 7.39
N ASP A 76 -13.28 19.14 6.48
CA ASP A 76 -13.16 17.93 5.67
C ASP A 76 -12.37 18.21 4.38
N GLY A 77 -11.84 17.16 3.80
CA GLY A 77 -11.11 17.25 2.54
C GLY A 77 -10.60 15.93 2.03
N ARG A 78 -9.63 16.00 1.13
CA ARG A 78 -9.11 14.85 0.39
C ARG A 78 -7.60 14.89 0.25
N MET A 79 -7.03 13.69 0.15
CA MET A 79 -5.63 13.46 -0.16
C MET A 79 -5.52 12.48 -1.33
N GLU A 80 -4.63 12.78 -2.27
CA GLU A 80 -4.30 11.87 -3.36
C GLU A 80 -2.80 11.63 -3.40
N ALA A 81 -2.42 10.37 -3.54
CA ALA A 81 -1.03 9.96 -3.70
C ALA A 81 -0.94 8.68 -4.52
N ASP A 82 0.20 8.47 -5.17
CA ASP A 82 0.55 7.20 -5.78
C ASP A 82 1.78 6.61 -5.10
N PHE A 83 1.91 5.29 -5.08
CA PHE A 83 3.06 4.60 -4.52
C PHE A 83 3.37 3.31 -5.26
N ALA A 84 4.63 2.91 -5.19
CA ALA A 84 5.09 1.62 -5.66
C ALA A 84 5.04 0.60 -4.51
N LEU A 85 5.40 -0.65 -4.81
CA LEU A 85 5.32 -1.75 -3.87
C LEU A 85 6.69 -2.37 -3.63
N ARG A 86 6.93 -2.85 -2.42
CA ARG A 86 8.10 -3.64 -2.04
C ARG A 86 7.69 -4.81 -1.16
N TYR A 87 8.52 -5.85 -1.16
CA TYR A 87 8.44 -6.89 -0.15
C TYR A 87 9.23 -6.48 1.08
N GLU A 88 8.67 -6.69 2.26
CA GLU A 88 9.35 -6.61 3.54
C GLU A 88 9.57 -8.02 4.07
N ALA A 89 10.82 -8.47 4.06
CA ALA A 89 11.15 -9.84 4.45
C ALA A 89 11.04 -10.05 5.96
N SER A 90 11.21 -8.99 6.77
CA SER A 90 11.22 -9.10 8.23
C SER A 90 9.89 -9.60 8.80
N ASP A 91 8.77 -9.22 8.17
CA ASP A 91 7.42 -9.62 8.60
C ASP A 91 6.58 -10.25 7.48
N ARG A 92 7.19 -10.47 6.30
CA ARG A 92 6.60 -11.16 5.15
C ARG A 92 5.39 -10.41 4.56
N THR A 93 5.46 -9.08 4.56
CA THR A 93 4.42 -8.21 4.01
C THR A 93 4.82 -7.61 2.67
N VAL A 94 3.82 -7.27 1.86
CA VAL A 94 3.96 -6.31 0.76
C VAL A 94 3.57 -4.94 1.29
N ARG A 95 4.45 -3.96 1.11
CA ARG A 95 4.28 -2.60 1.61
C ARG A 95 4.38 -1.57 0.51
N ALA A 96 3.70 -0.46 0.73
CA ALA A 96 3.88 0.73 -0.07
C ALA A 96 5.28 1.32 0.12
N GLN A 97 5.84 1.88 -0.95
CA GLN A 97 7.12 2.58 -0.97
C GLN A 97 7.12 3.67 -2.03
N ARG A 98 8.09 4.60 -1.95
CA ARG A 98 8.25 5.70 -2.90
C ARG A 98 6.94 6.49 -3.09
N VAL A 99 6.29 6.82 -1.97
CA VAL A 99 5.04 7.57 -1.95
C VAL A 99 5.27 8.92 -2.62
N LYS A 100 4.40 9.25 -3.58
CA LYS A 100 4.33 10.54 -4.24
C LYS A 100 2.98 11.16 -3.97
N VAL A 101 2.98 12.23 -3.17
CA VAL A 101 1.77 13.00 -2.87
C VAL A 101 1.46 13.91 -4.03
N HIS A 102 0.21 13.89 -4.51
CA HIS A 102 -0.27 14.78 -5.56
C HIS A 102 -1.03 15.96 -4.98
N SER A 103 -1.86 15.70 -3.96
CA SER A 103 -2.62 16.75 -3.29
C SER A 103 -2.99 16.36 -1.87
N LEU A 104 -3.12 17.39 -1.03
CA LEU A 104 -3.84 17.35 0.23
C LEU A 104 -4.54 18.70 0.37
N ALA A 105 -5.86 18.68 0.34
CA ALA A 105 -6.66 19.90 0.40
C ALA A 105 -7.85 19.68 1.34
N LEU A 106 -8.13 20.69 2.16
CA LEU A 106 -9.33 20.73 3.00
C LEU A 106 -10.19 21.92 2.59
N ASP A 107 -11.49 21.70 2.61
CA ASP A 107 -12.48 22.66 2.15
C ASP A 107 -12.67 23.78 3.18
N GLY A 108 -12.66 25.03 2.73
CA GLY A 108 -12.95 26.19 3.58
C GLY A 108 -11.89 26.54 4.63
N LEU A 109 -10.66 26.06 4.48
CA LEU A 109 -9.56 26.44 5.38
C LEU A 109 -9.25 27.95 5.30
N PRO A 110 -9.12 28.63 6.46
CA PRO A 110 -8.52 29.95 6.53
C PRO A 110 -7.05 29.93 6.04
N PRO A 111 -6.54 31.04 5.47
CA PRO A 111 -5.18 31.09 4.90
C PRO A 111 -4.07 30.58 5.84
N ALA A 112 -4.12 30.96 7.12
CA ALA A 112 -3.13 30.52 8.12
C ALA A 112 -3.10 28.99 8.32
N LEU A 113 -4.26 28.31 8.24
CA LEU A 113 -4.31 26.85 8.34
C LEU A 113 -3.92 26.18 7.02
N THR A 114 -4.13 26.84 5.87
CA THR A 114 -3.66 26.36 4.57
C THR A 114 -2.13 26.33 4.50
N GLU A 115 -1.45 27.36 4.99
CA GLU A 115 0.03 27.38 5.07
C GLU A 115 0.57 26.26 5.96
N MET A 116 -0.08 26.03 7.10
CA MET A 116 0.24 24.91 7.98
C MET A 116 0.03 23.57 7.26
N LEU A 117 -1.10 23.39 6.57
CA LEU A 117 -1.38 22.17 5.81
C LEU A 117 -0.30 21.91 4.75
N ASN A 118 0.15 22.95 4.03
CA ASN A 118 1.23 22.83 3.04
C ASN A 118 2.57 22.43 3.68
N THR A 119 2.79 22.84 4.94
CA THR A 119 4.03 22.54 5.68
C THR A 119 4.06 21.09 6.18
N TYR A 120 2.96 20.62 6.77
CA TYR A 120 2.92 19.29 7.41
C TYR A 120 2.33 18.20 6.53
N GLY A 121 1.54 18.57 5.52
CA GLY A 121 0.80 17.66 4.64
C GLY A 121 1.66 16.55 4.01
N PRO A 122 2.82 16.87 3.40
CA PRO A 122 3.69 15.86 2.83
C PRO A 122 4.11 14.80 3.85
N SER A 123 4.53 15.21 5.06
CA SER A 123 4.96 14.28 6.11
C SER A 123 3.81 13.39 6.61
N ILE A 124 2.59 13.95 6.73
CA ILE A 124 1.41 13.18 7.12
C ILE A 124 1.09 12.12 6.06
N ALA A 125 1.16 12.48 4.78
CA ALA A 125 0.92 11.56 3.68
C ALA A 125 1.99 10.45 3.62
N GLU A 126 3.26 10.80 3.83
CA GLU A 126 4.35 9.84 3.93
C GLU A 126 4.20 8.90 5.13
N GLN A 127 3.77 9.39 6.29
CA GLN A 127 3.50 8.53 7.45
C GLN A 127 2.28 7.65 7.26
N ALA A 128 1.26 8.16 6.56
CA ALA A 128 0.05 7.41 6.30
C ALA A 128 0.27 6.31 5.27
N LEU A 129 0.98 6.60 4.18
CA LEU A 129 1.09 5.67 3.07
C LEU A 129 2.46 5.00 3.01
N GLY A 130 3.48 5.57 3.61
CA GLY A 130 4.80 4.94 3.73
C GLY A 130 4.69 3.69 4.57
N ASP A 131 5.24 2.59 4.04
CA ASP A 131 5.21 1.27 4.68
C ASP A 131 3.81 0.72 5.01
N LEU A 132 2.76 1.32 4.45
CA LEU A 132 1.40 0.80 4.54
C LEU A 132 1.40 -0.65 4.05
N VAL A 133 0.85 -1.56 4.85
CA VAL A 133 0.76 -2.98 4.48
C VAL A 133 -0.41 -3.16 3.51
N LEU A 134 -0.09 -3.68 2.33
CA LEU A 134 -1.05 -3.95 1.25
C LEU A 134 -1.45 -5.42 1.21
N TYR A 135 -0.56 -6.30 1.67
CA TYR A 135 -0.80 -7.75 1.67
C TYR A 135 0.14 -8.45 2.64
N GLN A 136 -0.37 -9.42 3.40
CA GLN A 136 0.44 -10.39 4.13
C GLN A 136 0.55 -11.66 3.31
N MET A 137 1.76 -12.17 3.09
CA MET A 137 1.96 -13.45 2.42
C MET A 137 1.27 -14.57 3.20
N GLN A 138 0.53 -15.44 2.50
CA GLN A 138 -0.17 -16.53 3.17
C GLN A 138 0.80 -17.64 3.56
N GLU A 139 0.53 -18.32 4.67
CA GLU A 139 1.37 -19.43 5.17
C GLU A 139 1.58 -20.53 4.11
N LYS A 140 0.54 -20.85 3.33
CA LYS A 140 0.63 -21.82 2.24
C LYS A 140 1.63 -21.41 1.15
N ASP A 141 1.69 -20.11 0.83
CA ASP A 141 2.57 -19.60 -0.22
C ASP A 141 4.01 -19.57 0.31
N LEU A 142 4.19 -19.15 1.57
CA LEU A 142 5.48 -19.17 2.26
C LEU A 142 6.05 -20.59 2.36
N ALA A 143 5.25 -21.57 2.78
CA ALA A 143 5.68 -22.96 2.88
C ALA A 143 6.08 -23.55 1.52
N LEU A 144 5.33 -23.20 0.46
CA LEU A 144 5.67 -23.59 -0.91
C LEU A 144 7.01 -22.97 -1.34
N MET A 145 7.21 -21.69 -1.05
CA MET A 145 8.44 -20.98 -1.40
C MET A 145 9.65 -21.56 -0.66
N ASP A 146 9.52 -21.85 0.63
CA ASP A 146 10.58 -22.48 1.42
C ASP A 146 10.93 -23.87 0.90
N ALA A 147 9.94 -24.69 0.54
CA ALA A 147 10.17 -26.02 -0.04
C ALA A 147 10.87 -25.99 -1.41
N LEU A 148 10.72 -24.90 -2.16
CA LEU A 148 11.26 -24.75 -3.52
C LEU A 148 12.48 -23.82 -3.60
N ASP A 149 12.98 -23.36 -2.45
CA ASP A 149 14.05 -22.36 -2.34
C ASP A 149 13.77 -21.09 -3.16
N MET A 150 12.54 -20.60 -3.05
CA MET A 150 12.03 -19.40 -3.71
C MET A 150 11.80 -18.24 -2.73
N GLN A 151 11.71 -17.04 -3.28
CA GLN A 151 11.39 -15.80 -2.57
C GLN A 151 10.51 -14.91 -3.45
N PRO A 152 9.80 -13.92 -2.86
CA PRO A 152 9.10 -12.92 -3.64
C PRO A 152 10.10 -12.09 -4.44
N GLY A 153 9.80 -11.93 -5.71
CA GLY A 153 10.60 -11.17 -6.66
C GLY A 153 9.92 -9.86 -7.04
N ALA A 154 9.95 -9.54 -8.33
CA ALA A 154 9.32 -8.35 -8.85
C ALA A 154 7.80 -8.31 -8.55
N MET A 155 7.32 -7.13 -8.19
CA MET A 155 5.90 -6.82 -8.02
C MET A 155 5.42 -6.07 -9.24
N ARG A 156 4.30 -6.51 -9.82
CA ARG A 156 3.70 -5.85 -10.98
C ARG A 156 2.24 -5.55 -10.73
N VAL A 157 1.87 -4.29 -10.87
CA VAL A 157 0.47 -3.88 -10.90
C VAL A 157 -0.08 -4.17 -12.29
N THR A 158 -1.13 -4.98 -12.33
CA THR A 158 -1.83 -5.42 -13.56
C THR A 158 -3.28 -4.94 -13.51
N PRO A 159 -4.04 -4.99 -14.62
CA PRO A 159 -5.47 -4.74 -14.58
C PRO A 159 -6.25 -5.70 -13.65
N GLN A 160 -5.70 -6.88 -13.36
CA GLN A 160 -6.35 -7.93 -12.55
C GLN A 160 -5.97 -7.86 -11.06
N GLY A 161 -5.00 -7.03 -10.68
CA GLY A 161 -4.49 -6.96 -9.32
C GLY A 161 -2.97 -6.83 -9.26
N LEU A 162 -2.41 -7.21 -8.13
CA LEU A 162 -0.97 -7.25 -7.91
C LEU A 162 -0.44 -8.66 -8.17
N GLU A 163 0.46 -8.77 -9.13
CA GLU A 163 1.27 -9.97 -9.34
C GLU A 163 2.57 -9.86 -8.53
N ILE A 164 2.85 -10.88 -7.74
CA ILE A 164 4.11 -11.02 -6.99
C ILE A 164 4.84 -12.20 -7.60
N ALA A 165 5.93 -11.96 -8.32
CA ALA A 165 6.74 -13.01 -8.89
C ALA A 165 7.34 -13.90 -7.79
N LEU A 166 7.48 -15.19 -8.07
CA LEU A 166 8.21 -16.14 -7.24
C LEU A 166 9.48 -16.54 -7.97
N GLU A 167 10.62 -16.20 -7.39
CA GLU A 167 11.94 -16.36 -8.02
C GLU A 167 12.82 -17.23 -7.12
N ARG A 168 13.76 -17.98 -7.70
CA ARG A 168 14.72 -18.74 -6.89
C ARG A 168 15.57 -17.78 -6.06
N LYS A 169 15.87 -18.15 -4.82
CA LYS A 169 16.84 -17.40 -4.01
C LYS A 169 18.17 -17.40 -4.76
N ALA A 170 18.72 -16.22 -5.02
CA ALA A 170 20.03 -16.11 -5.60
C ALA A 170 21.03 -16.76 -4.63
N GLN A 171 21.78 -17.76 -5.09
CA GLN A 171 22.85 -18.35 -4.28
C GLN A 171 23.88 -17.25 -4.04
N GLN A 172 23.88 -16.68 -2.83
CA GLN A 172 24.94 -15.76 -2.43
C GLN A 172 26.26 -16.55 -2.43
N PRO A 173 27.27 -16.14 -3.21
CA PRO A 173 28.58 -16.75 -3.10
C PRO A 173 29.10 -16.49 -1.68
N ARG A 174 29.52 -17.57 -1.01
CA ARG A 174 30.16 -17.54 0.30
C ARG A 174 31.46 -16.74 0.29
#